data_AF-L0AWL9-F1
#
_entry.id   AF-L0AWL9-F1
#
_cell.length_a   1.000
_cell.length_b   1.000
_cell.length_c   1.000
_cell.angle_alpha   90.00
_cell.angle_beta   90.00
_cell.angle_gamma   90.00
#
_symmetry.space_group_name_H-M   'P 1'
#
loop_
_entity.id
_entity.type
_entity.pdbx_description
1 polymer ?
#
loop_
_entity_poly.entity_id
_entity_poly.type
_entity_poly.pdbx_seq_one_letter_code
_entity_poly.pdbx_strand_id
1 'polypeptide(L)'
;MSLVDENAEESETTLCSPQKYYYKKRPNVNLSQAKNDTCLLGSCLKSLRWKVCNHNVGDIYWYGMSITASQIIDLCSSNKCSNYSKFAVNRYPNLQDATRKDYFYKLLQLHLHYKCNGDEHEHGTNAYPPSFTIPRDMKHIVNLLDYKIPFILKPSGGSMGQGVRVATVPEDVTDDLNDYIAQEYIANPLLLDGKKFDIRIYILLTGTFEDFSAFISKSSLVRVCTAFYEYPSANNSCNSFMHLTNYSINRLNLSQYHRGKDIYDVNNNKRPLDSVLNHLEKYGYKKKNIWTQIKQIAENVASALYPHISINSGCLSGTRNPPKLFQILGLDVIIDIYGKAWLLEVNSNPSLKTTYCDGNITRDDPVDLSIKLPVVRDFLTIVNNSLSNVDAIPESCEVIKVTIPTQVHIFVQLYKLTKLGTWTSCRITRTEWLAFCRRTKLVELAKVYALLRSHNVPQGDENHETNVTGKRILLDLFSEYRRENGVPGVCFLRFSQMLESLALIFYENFALLRPSAVERLCGLTGVPSQLLLNWSVNQPDILDKKGIKQATQRLFYHFKQQFL
;
A
#
# COMPACT_ATOMS: atom_id res chain seq x y z
N MET A 1 -55.51 -41.31 42.02
CA MET A 1 -54.75 -42.00 40.96
C MET A 1 -54.04 -40.89 40.19
N SER A 2 -52.79 -40.58 40.55
CA SER A 2 -51.57 -41.14 39.92
C SER A 2 -51.48 -40.75 38.43
N LEU A 3 -50.40 -40.23 37.86
CA LEU A 3 -49.02 -39.91 38.27
C LEU A 3 -48.39 -39.25 37.01
N VAL A 4 -47.51 -38.25 37.20
CA VAL A 4 -46.33 -37.85 36.37
C VAL A 4 -46.62 -37.12 35.03
N ASP A 5 -46.39 -35.81 34.88
CA ASP A 5 -45.14 -34.99 34.78
C ASP A 5 -44.23 -35.29 33.58
N GLU A 6 -43.93 -34.26 32.76
CA GLU A 6 -42.56 -33.71 32.63
C GLU A 6 -42.43 -32.63 31.52
N ASN A 7 -41.96 -31.46 31.96
CA ASN A 7 -41.01 -30.53 31.32
C ASN A 7 -41.46 -29.61 30.17
N ALA A 8 -41.86 -28.38 30.55
CA ALA A 8 -41.65 -27.17 29.76
C ALA A 8 -40.81 -26.19 30.61
N GLU A 9 -39.50 -26.10 30.32
CA GLU A 9 -38.58 -25.16 30.98
C GLU A 9 -38.83 -23.72 30.52
N GLU A 10 -38.85 -22.84 31.52
CA GLU A 10 -38.84 -21.39 31.42
C GLU A 10 -37.53 -20.88 30.79
N SER A 11 -37.61 -20.10 29.72
CA SER A 11 -36.47 -19.30 29.26
C SER A 11 -36.68 -17.84 29.67
N GLU A 12 -35.92 -17.41 30.67
CA GLU A 12 -35.79 -16.02 31.11
C GLU A 12 -35.45 -15.10 29.92
N THR A 13 -36.42 -14.30 29.49
CA THR A 13 -36.15 -13.14 28.64
C THR A 13 -35.41 -12.09 29.48
N THR A 14 -34.08 -12.11 29.37
CA THR A 14 -33.22 -11.03 29.87
C THR A 14 -33.62 -9.73 29.18
N LEU A 15 -34.32 -8.88 29.93
CA LEU A 15 -34.62 -7.50 29.58
C LEU A 15 -33.30 -6.77 29.28
N CYS A 16 -33.05 -6.56 27.99
CA CYS A 16 -31.92 -5.77 27.51
C CYS A 16 -32.04 -4.35 28.06
N SER A 17 -31.06 -3.95 28.88
CA SER A 17 -30.94 -2.60 29.44
C SER A 17 -30.99 -1.52 28.34
N PRO A 18 -31.53 -0.32 28.60
CA PRO A 18 -31.65 0.73 27.59
C PRO A 18 -30.26 1.12 27.07
N GLN A 19 -30.05 0.98 25.76
CA GLN A 19 -28.87 1.49 25.07
C GLN A 19 -28.71 2.99 25.40
N LYS A 20 -27.63 3.35 26.10
CA LYS A 20 -27.25 4.74 26.31
C LYS A 20 -27.14 5.41 24.94
N TYR A 21 -28.05 6.35 24.64
CA TYR A 21 -27.92 7.26 23.51
C TYR A 21 -26.69 8.15 23.75
N TYR A 22 -25.52 7.69 23.33
CA TYR A 22 -24.31 8.51 23.31
C TYR A 22 -24.60 9.71 22.38
N TYR A 23 -24.68 10.92 22.95
CA TYR A 23 -24.65 12.15 22.16
C TYR A 23 -23.37 12.14 21.32
N LYS A 24 -23.50 11.86 20.02
CA LYS A 24 -22.36 11.78 19.11
C LYS A 24 -21.77 13.18 18.97
N LYS A 25 -20.58 13.38 19.56
CA LYS A 25 -19.84 14.64 19.45
C LYS A 25 -19.68 14.98 17.96
N ARG A 26 -19.88 16.26 17.63
CA ARG A 26 -19.76 16.78 16.27
C ARG A 26 -18.46 17.58 16.17
N PRO A 27 -17.56 17.23 15.24
CA PRO A 27 -16.29 17.90 15.11
C PRO A 27 -16.44 19.26 14.43
N ASN A 28 -15.54 20.17 14.77
CA ASN A 28 -15.22 21.35 13.97
C ASN A 28 -14.18 20.95 12.92
N VAL A 29 -14.52 21.08 11.63
CA VAL A 29 -13.65 20.68 10.52
C VAL A 29 -12.97 21.89 9.91
N ASN A 30 -11.65 21.89 9.91
CA ASN A 30 -10.83 22.95 9.35
C ASN A 30 -10.59 22.73 7.86
N LEU A 31 -11.08 23.66 7.04
CA LEU A 31 -10.98 23.61 5.58
C LEU A 31 -10.04 24.66 4.98
N SER A 32 -9.29 25.40 5.81
CA SER A 32 -8.41 26.49 5.35
C SER A 32 -7.37 26.03 4.31
N GLN A 33 -6.98 24.75 4.34
CA GLN A 33 -6.00 24.15 3.45
C GLN A 33 -6.62 23.14 2.47
N ALA A 34 -7.95 23.05 2.37
CA ALA A 34 -8.63 22.04 1.57
C ALA A 34 -8.58 22.30 0.05
N LYS A 35 -8.29 23.54 -0.37
CA LYS A 35 -8.16 23.94 -1.79
C LYS A 35 -9.37 23.48 -2.62
N ASN A 36 -9.14 22.66 -3.66
CA ASN A 36 -10.14 22.21 -4.61
C ASN A 36 -11.20 21.27 -4.00
N ASP A 37 -10.96 20.72 -2.80
CA ASP A 37 -11.88 19.78 -2.15
C ASP A 37 -13.01 20.49 -1.39
N THR A 38 -12.90 21.80 -1.19
CA THR A 38 -13.79 22.61 -0.32
C THR A 38 -15.27 22.47 -0.70
N CYS A 39 -15.61 22.45 -1.99
CA CYS A 39 -17.00 22.36 -2.44
C CYS A 39 -17.67 21.03 -2.03
N LEU A 40 -17.00 19.90 -2.31
CA LEU A 40 -17.48 18.57 -1.93
C LEU A 40 -17.56 18.44 -0.41
N LEU A 41 -16.52 18.91 0.30
CA LEU A 41 -16.48 18.87 1.76
C LEU A 41 -17.61 19.69 2.38
N GLY A 42 -17.91 20.87 1.85
CA GLY A 42 -19.05 21.68 2.29
C GLY A 42 -20.38 20.90 2.20
N SER A 43 -20.59 20.19 1.10
CA SER A 43 -21.76 19.32 0.91
C SER A 43 -21.80 18.15 1.90
N CYS A 44 -20.66 17.49 2.12
CA CYS A 44 -20.53 16.39 3.10
C CYS A 44 -20.83 16.88 4.52
N LEU A 45 -20.21 17.98 4.94
CA LEU A 45 -20.37 18.53 6.29
C LEU A 45 -21.79 19.05 6.54
N LYS A 46 -22.43 19.65 5.53
CA LYS A 46 -23.85 20.00 5.59
C LYS A 46 -24.72 18.77 5.82
N SER A 47 -24.46 17.68 5.10
CA SER A 47 -25.21 16.41 5.28
C SER A 47 -25.01 15.80 6.67
N LEU A 48 -23.81 15.94 7.24
CA LEU A 48 -23.46 15.46 8.58
C LEU A 48 -23.89 16.41 9.71
N ARG A 49 -24.34 17.63 9.37
CA ARG A 49 -24.61 18.73 10.31
C ARG A 49 -23.38 19.10 11.15
N TRP A 50 -22.19 19.07 10.54
CA TRP A 50 -20.91 19.44 11.15
C TRP A 50 -20.53 20.88 10.83
N LYS A 51 -19.73 21.50 11.69
CA LYS A 51 -19.32 22.90 11.55
C LYS A 51 -18.00 23.02 10.80
N VAL A 52 -17.88 24.04 9.97
CA VAL A 52 -16.63 24.44 9.33
C VAL A 52 -15.95 25.51 10.19
N CYS A 53 -14.64 25.42 10.34
CA CYS A 53 -13.81 26.47 10.94
C CYS A 53 -12.67 26.85 9.99
N ASN A 54 -12.25 28.12 10.03
CA ASN A 54 -11.16 28.66 9.20
C ASN A 54 -10.00 29.25 10.03
N HIS A 55 -9.99 29.02 11.34
CA HIS A 55 -8.94 29.47 12.27
C HIS A 55 -8.11 28.27 12.76
N ASN A 56 -7.01 28.49 13.49
CA ASN A 56 -6.11 27.45 14.02
C ASN A 56 -6.73 26.52 15.10
N VAL A 57 -8.04 26.37 15.13
CA VAL A 57 -8.81 25.56 16.06
C VAL A 57 -9.62 24.56 15.24
N GLY A 58 -9.41 23.26 15.43
CA GLY A 58 -10.14 22.22 14.71
C GLY A 58 -9.99 20.85 15.34
N ASP A 59 -11.00 20.00 15.15
CA ASP A 59 -10.96 18.59 15.56
C ASP A 59 -10.54 17.68 14.38
N ILE A 60 -10.83 18.10 13.14
CA ILE A 60 -10.40 17.42 11.91
C ILE A 60 -9.82 18.47 10.96
N TYR A 61 -8.59 18.27 10.50
CA TYR A 61 -7.93 19.13 9.53
C TYR A 61 -7.89 18.49 8.16
N TRP A 62 -8.37 19.21 7.15
CA TRP A 62 -8.32 18.79 5.76
C TRP A 62 -7.34 19.63 4.95
N TYR A 63 -6.30 18.96 4.46
CA TYR A 63 -5.32 19.46 3.52
C TYR A 63 -5.61 18.88 2.13
N GLY A 64 -5.63 19.74 1.11
CA GLY A 64 -5.78 19.34 -0.30
C GLY A 64 -4.46 18.89 -0.95
N MET A 65 -3.31 19.18 -0.32
CA MET A 65 -1.97 18.79 -0.77
C MET A 65 -1.27 17.87 0.23
N SER A 66 -0.13 17.30 -0.16
CA SER A 66 0.79 16.64 0.76
C SER A 66 1.31 17.60 1.83
N ILE A 67 1.60 17.06 3.00
CA ILE A 67 2.15 17.80 4.14
C ILE A 67 3.39 17.05 4.67
N THR A 68 4.36 17.79 5.19
CA THR A 68 5.55 17.22 5.83
C THR A 68 5.29 16.91 7.30
N ALA A 69 6.13 16.06 7.90
CA ALA A 69 6.07 15.81 9.34
C ALA A 69 6.27 17.08 10.18
N SER A 70 7.17 17.98 9.79
CA SER A 70 7.42 19.25 10.49
C SER A 70 6.16 20.10 10.58
N GLN A 71 5.45 20.24 9.45
CA GLN A 71 4.20 21.01 9.41
C GLN A 71 3.10 20.40 10.31
N ILE A 72 3.06 19.07 10.46
CA ILE A 72 2.15 18.43 11.43
C ILE A 72 2.61 18.71 12.87
N ILE A 73 3.91 18.68 13.17
CA ILE A 73 4.45 18.99 14.50
C ILE A 73 4.12 20.44 14.91
N ASP A 74 4.24 21.38 13.98
CA ASP A 74 3.86 22.78 14.21
C ASP A 74 2.36 22.91 14.51
N LEU A 75 1.53 22.13 13.81
CA LEU A 75 0.10 22.03 14.08
C LEU A 75 -0.19 21.44 15.46
N CYS A 76 0.52 20.38 15.88
CA CYS A 76 0.38 19.81 17.22
C CYS A 76 0.65 20.83 18.33
N SER A 77 1.59 21.74 18.08
CA SER A 77 2.02 22.76 19.05
C SER A 77 1.07 23.95 19.15
N SER A 78 0.34 24.24 18.07
CA SER A 78 -0.53 25.42 17.95
C SER A 78 -2.02 25.11 18.05
N ASN A 79 -2.44 23.87 17.78
CA ASN A 79 -3.86 23.50 17.78
C ASN A 79 -4.45 23.48 19.20
N LYS A 80 -5.51 24.28 19.39
CA LYS A 80 -6.39 24.17 20.55
C LYS A 80 -7.58 23.31 20.13
N CYS A 81 -7.56 22.02 20.45
CA CYS A 81 -8.69 21.12 20.17
C CYS A 81 -10.00 21.70 20.75
N SER A 82 -11.12 21.58 20.02
CA SER A 82 -12.39 22.16 20.45
C SER A 82 -13.24 21.19 21.27
N ASN A 83 -13.50 20.01 20.71
CA ASN A 83 -14.52 19.08 21.21
C ASN A 83 -13.94 17.76 21.72
N TYR A 84 -12.71 17.42 21.29
CA TYR A 84 -12.04 16.16 21.58
C TYR A 84 -10.69 16.37 22.28
N SER A 85 -10.18 15.31 22.92
CA SER A 85 -8.83 15.30 23.48
C SER A 85 -7.74 15.13 22.41
N LYS A 86 -8.09 14.53 21.27
CA LYS A 86 -7.23 14.36 20.10
C LYS A 86 -7.89 14.97 18.86
N PHE A 87 -7.08 15.39 17.91
CA PHE A 87 -7.54 15.85 16.59
C PHE A 87 -7.07 14.91 15.49
N ALA A 88 -7.61 15.06 14.29
CA ALA A 88 -7.25 14.26 13.12
C ALA A 88 -6.72 15.11 11.96
N VAL A 89 -5.88 14.52 11.11
CA VAL A 89 -5.30 15.16 9.92
C VAL A 89 -5.39 14.21 8.72
N ASN A 90 -5.92 14.67 7.59
CA ASN A 90 -6.21 13.85 6.40
C ASN A 90 -4.97 13.52 5.51
N ARG A 91 -3.76 13.54 6.09
CA ARG A 91 -2.51 13.25 5.38
C ARG A 91 -1.52 12.49 6.25
N TYR A 92 -0.89 11.49 5.66
CA TYR A 92 0.35 10.92 6.16
C TYR A 92 1.55 11.69 5.59
N PRO A 93 2.60 11.94 6.40
CA PRO A 93 3.83 12.54 5.90
C PRO A 93 4.40 11.76 4.72
N ASN A 94 4.61 12.47 3.62
CA ASN A 94 5.29 11.99 2.41
C ASN A 94 4.66 10.76 1.73
N LEU A 95 3.40 10.41 1.99
CA LEU A 95 2.77 9.22 1.40
C LEU A 95 2.75 9.25 -0.14
N GLN A 96 2.77 10.44 -0.74
CA GLN A 96 2.86 10.61 -2.18
C GLN A 96 4.10 9.91 -2.77
N ASP A 97 5.22 9.92 -2.04
CA ASP A 97 6.46 9.27 -2.47
C ASP A 97 6.29 7.75 -2.48
N ALA A 98 5.60 7.22 -1.47
CA ALA A 98 5.29 5.78 -1.37
C ALA A 98 4.36 5.28 -2.48
N THR A 99 3.53 6.16 -3.01
CA THR A 99 2.59 5.86 -4.10
C THR A 99 3.13 6.18 -5.49
N ARG A 100 4.38 6.68 -5.61
CA ARG A 100 5.04 6.81 -6.92
C ARG A 100 5.11 5.43 -7.59
N LYS A 101 4.91 5.36 -8.89
CA LYS A 101 4.66 4.08 -9.59
C LYS A 101 5.82 3.09 -9.43
N ASP A 102 7.04 3.59 -9.59
CA ASP A 102 8.29 2.83 -9.48
C ASP A 102 8.53 2.31 -8.06
N TYR A 103 8.29 3.16 -7.06
CA TYR A 103 8.55 2.83 -5.67
C TYR A 103 7.44 1.96 -5.06
N PHE A 104 6.17 2.27 -5.35
CA PHE A 104 5.03 1.47 -4.91
C PHE A 104 5.12 0.03 -5.45
N TYR A 105 5.51 -0.14 -6.71
CA TYR A 105 5.73 -1.47 -7.28
C TYR A 105 6.73 -2.29 -6.46
N LYS A 106 7.87 -1.70 -6.10
CA LYS A 106 8.89 -2.36 -5.27
C LYS A 106 8.37 -2.70 -3.88
N LEU A 107 7.62 -1.78 -3.25
CA LEU A 107 6.97 -2.04 -1.96
C LEU A 107 5.97 -3.18 -2.02
N LEU A 108 5.17 -3.24 -3.09
CA LEU A 108 4.18 -4.28 -3.28
C LEU A 108 4.85 -5.65 -3.52
N GLN A 109 5.88 -5.72 -4.36
CA GLN A 109 6.65 -6.95 -4.57
C GLN A 109 7.26 -7.47 -3.28
N LEU A 110 7.88 -6.58 -2.49
CA LEU A 110 8.41 -6.92 -1.16
C LEU A 110 7.31 -7.50 -0.26
N HIS A 111 6.17 -6.82 -0.17
CA HIS A 111 5.05 -7.30 0.65
C HIS A 111 4.56 -8.68 0.22
N LEU A 112 4.36 -8.90 -1.08
CA LEU A 112 3.86 -10.17 -1.62
C LEU A 112 4.85 -11.30 -1.40
N HIS A 113 6.15 -11.06 -1.58
CA HIS A 113 7.20 -12.03 -1.33
C HIS A 113 7.14 -12.59 0.10
N TYR A 114 7.09 -11.70 1.11
CA TYR A 114 7.01 -12.13 2.51
C TYR A 114 5.63 -12.65 2.92
N LYS A 115 4.56 -12.23 2.26
CA LYS A 115 3.21 -12.73 2.53
C LYS A 115 3.05 -14.20 2.10
N CYS A 116 3.68 -14.59 0.98
CA CYS A 116 3.58 -15.94 0.41
C CYS A 116 4.76 -16.84 0.81
N ASN A 117 5.57 -16.48 1.82
CA ASN A 117 6.77 -17.23 2.23
C ASN A 117 7.75 -17.56 1.07
N GLY A 118 7.77 -16.75 0.01
CA GLY A 118 8.59 -16.99 -1.17
C GLY A 118 8.13 -18.12 -2.10
N ASP A 119 6.91 -18.66 -1.97
CA ASP A 119 6.38 -19.63 -2.93
C ASP A 119 5.97 -18.92 -4.25
N GLU A 120 6.78 -19.14 -5.29
CA GLU A 120 6.56 -18.55 -6.60
C GLU A 120 5.35 -19.14 -7.34
N HIS A 121 4.89 -20.35 -6.99
CA HIS A 121 3.74 -20.96 -7.63
C HIS A 121 2.41 -20.41 -7.09
N GLU A 122 2.40 -19.84 -5.88
CA GLU A 122 1.29 -19.02 -5.39
C GLU A 122 1.29 -17.59 -5.99
N HIS A 123 2.36 -17.17 -6.69
CA HIS A 123 2.34 -15.91 -7.47
C HIS A 123 1.30 -15.90 -8.61
N GLY A 124 0.59 -17.03 -8.84
CA GLY A 124 -0.66 -17.07 -9.61
C GLY A 124 -1.73 -16.08 -9.13
N THR A 125 -1.59 -15.53 -7.92
CA THR A 125 -2.40 -14.42 -7.37
C THR A 125 -1.87 -13.02 -7.70
N ASN A 126 -0.98 -12.85 -8.69
CA ASN A 126 -0.48 -11.54 -9.11
C ASN A 126 -1.63 -10.67 -9.63
N ALA A 127 -2.20 -9.88 -8.72
CA ALA A 127 -3.22 -8.87 -8.99
C ALA A 127 -2.58 -7.52 -9.38
N TYR A 128 -1.36 -7.55 -9.92
CA TYR A 128 -0.63 -6.39 -10.44
C TYR A 128 0.21 -6.87 -11.65
N PRO A 129 0.14 -6.21 -12.81
CA PRO A 129 0.88 -6.63 -13.99
C PRO A 129 2.40 -6.49 -13.78
N PRO A 130 3.25 -7.38 -14.34
CA PRO A 130 4.70 -7.23 -14.28
C PRO A 130 5.16 -5.82 -14.67
N SER A 131 6.07 -5.25 -13.89
CA SER A 131 6.58 -3.90 -14.12
C SER A 131 8.10 -3.84 -14.03
N PHE A 132 8.68 -2.98 -14.84
CA PHE A 132 10.11 -2.80 -15.01
C PHE A 132 10.45 -1.31 -15.03
N THR A 133 11.65 -0.95 -14.60
CA THR A 133 12.13 0.44 -14.51
C THR A 133 13.10 0.76 -15.64
N ILE A 134 12.87 1.86 -16.35
CA ILE A 134 13.74 2.36 -17.43
C ILE A 134 14.65 3.46 -16.87
N PRO A 135 15.97 3.45 -17.15
CA PRO A 135 16.67 2.64 -18.17
C PRO A 135 17.18 1.28 -17.70
N ARG A 136 17.09 0.97 -16.39
CA ARG A 136 17.72 -0.23 -15.80
C ARG A 136 17.35 -1.53 -16.52
N ASP A 137 16.06 -1.71 -16.80
CA ASP A 137 15.50 -2.97 -17.29
C ASP A 137 15.25 -2.93 -18.81
N MET A 138 15.83 -1.95 -19.53
CA MET A 138 15.53 -1.64 -20.93
C MET A 138 15.77 -2.84 -21.87
N LYS A 139 16.89 -3.55 -21.72
CA LYS A 139 17.19 -4.75 -22.53
C LYS A 139 16.15 -5.85 -22.36
N HIS A 140 15.69 -6.07 -21.13
CA HIS A 140 14.68 -7.07 -20.85
C HIS A 140 13.32 -6.68 -21.46
N ILE A 141 12.94 -5.41 -21.34
CA ILE A 141 11.72 -4.86 -21.95
C ILE A 141 11.75 -5.02 -23.48
N VAL A 142 12.86 -4.66 -24.12
CA VAL A 142 13.05 -4.81 -25.58
C VAL A 142 12.90 -6.28 -26.00
N ASN A 143 13.53 -7.21 -25.29
CA ASN A 143 13.38 -8.64 -25.57
C ASN A 143 11.92 -9.11 -25.46
N LEU A 144 11.18 -8.64 -24.45
CA LEU A 144 9.76 -9.00 -24.29
C LEU A 144 8.87 -8.39 -25.40
N LEU A 145 9.18 -7.18 -25.87
CA LEU A 145 8.52 -6.56 -27.02
C LEU A 145 8.77 -7.35 -28.32
N ASP A 146 9.97 -7.93 -28.51
CA ASP A 146 10.25 -8.84 -29.63
C ASP A 146 9.34 -10.08 -29.59
N TYR A 147 9.06 -10.60 -28.39
CA TYR A 147 8.06 -11.67 -28.16
C TYR A 147 6.60 -11.19 -28.23
N LYS A 148 6.37 -9.95 -28.70
CA LYS A 148 5.04 -9.35 -28.90
C LYS A 148 4.23 -9.18 -27.61
N ILE A 149 4.92 -9.00 -26.48
CA ILE A 149 4.30 -8.64 -25.20
C ILE A 149 4.22 -7.11 -25.12
N PRO A 150 3.01 -6.51 -25.20
CA PRO A 150 2.87 -5.06 -25.18
C PRO A 150 3.08 -4.49 -23.78
N PHE A 151 3.61 -3.27 -23.72
CA PHE A 151 3.83 -2.52 -22.49
C PHE A 151 3.07 -1.19 -22.51
N ILE A 152 2.79 -0.66 -21.32
CA ILE A 152 2.41 0.72 -21.11
C ILE A 152 3.53 1.43 -20.35
N LEU A 153 4.15 2.38 -21.02
CA LEU A 153 5.22 3.21 -20.50
C LEU A 153 4.60 4.39 -19.77
N LYS A 154 4.93 4.55 -18.49
CA LYS A 154 4.38 5.61 -17.64
C LYS A 154 5.55 6.39 -17.01
N PRO A 155 5.54 7.72 -16.99
CA PRO A 155 6.52 8.48 -16.21
C PRO A 155 6.36 8.14 -14.72
N SER A 156 7.46 7.88 -14.01
CA SER A 156 7.43 7.45 -12.60
C SER A 156 6.67 8.41 -11.69
N GLY A 157 6.89 9.72 -11.88
CA GLY A 157 6.21 10.82 -11.16
C GLY A 157 5.02 11.44 -11.90
N GLY A 158 4.63 10.91 -13.06
CA GLY A 158 3.58 11.50 -13.90
C GLY A 158 2.17 11.31 -13.34
N SER A 159 1.21 12.12 -13.80
CA SER A 159 -0.21 11.99 -13.45
C SER A 159 -1.11 12.37 -14.63
N MET A 160 -2.42 12.12 -14.50
CA MET A 160 -3.45 12.51 -15.50
C MET A 160 -3.26 11.91 -16.91
N GLY A 161 -2.49 10.82 -17.02
CA GLY A 161 -2.16 10.18 -18.29
C GLY A 161 -1.14 10.92 -19.16
N GLN A 162 -0.53 12.00 -18.65
CA GLN A 162 0.49 12.76 -19.40
C GLN A 162 1.76 11.94 -19.56
N GLY A 163 2.28 11.88 -20.79
CA GLY A 163 3.48 11.14 -21.14
C GLY A 163 3.30 9.61 -21.16
N VAL A 164 2.10 9.10 -20.90
CA VAL A 164 1.80 7.67 -20.94
C VAL A 164 1.68 7.21 -22.40
N ARG A 165 2.38 6.13 -22.75
CA ARG A 165 2.42 5.59 -24.11
C ARG A 165 2.25 4.07 -24.07
N VAL A 166 1.65 3.49 -25.11
CA VAL A 166 1.67 2.05 -25.31
C VAL A 166 2.87 1.71 -26.21
N ALA A 167 3.67 0.76 -25.79
CA ALA A 167 4.78 0.20 -26.56
C ALA A 167 4.41 -1.20 -27.04
N THR A 168 4.61 -1.45 -28.32
CA THR A 168 4.25 -2.69 -29.01
C THR A 168 5.41 -3.26 -29.81
N VAL A 169 6.42 -2.45 -30.09
CA VAL A 169 7.66 -2.83 -30.77
C VAL A 169 8.86 -2.23 -30.02
N PRO A 170 10.08 -2.82 -30.12
CA PRO A 170 11.29 -2.30 -29.48
C PRO A 170 11.57 -0.81 -29.73
N GLU A 171 11.26 -0.31 -30.93
CA GLU A 171 11.48 1.08 -31.35
C GLU A 171 10.64 2.09 -30.54
N ASP A 172 9.58 1.63 -29.88
CA ASP A 172 8.77 2.46 -28.97
C ASP A 172 9.53 2.79 -27.66
N VAL A 173 10.60 2.05 -27.35
CA VAL A 173 11.44 2.24 -26.15
C VAL A 173 12.71 2.98 -26.53
N THR A 174 12.63 4.30 -26.51
CA THR A 174 13.72 5.20 -26.91
C THR A 174 14.64 5.57 -25.75
N ASP A 175 15.90 5.92 -26.05
CA ASP A 175 16.93 6.26 -25.05
C ASP A 175 16.62 7.52 -24.23
N ASP A 176 15.73 8.40 -24.70
CA ASP A 176 15.30 9.61 -23.99
C ASP A 176 14.33 9.34 -22.84
N LEU A 177 13.81 8.10 -22.73
CA LEU A 177 12.93 7.67 -21.65
C LEU A 177 13.69 7.53 -20.32
N ASN A 178 13.92 8.66 -19.67
CA ASN A 178 14.48 8.71 -18.31
C ASN A 178 13.38 8.75 -17.25
N ASP A 179 13.50 7.94 -16.21
CA ASP A 179 12.54 7.83 -15.08
C ASP A 179 11.12 7.39 -15.51
N TYR A 180 11.05 6.25 -16.21
CA TYR A 180 9.80 5.60 -16.59
C TYR A 180 9.67 4.21 -15.95
N ILE A 181 8.41 3.79 -15.78
CA ILE A 181 8.05 2.40 -15.53
C ILE A 181 7.41 1.82 -16.80
N ALA A 182 7.90 0.68 -17.26
CA ALA A 182 7.25 -0.15 -18.26
C ALA A 182 6.45 -1.22 -17.54
N GLN A 183 5.13 -1.11 -17.59
CA GLN A 183 4.23 -2.11 -17.02
C GLN A 183 3.63 -2.94 -18.16
N GLU A 184 3.59 -4.26 -18.02
CA GLU A 184 2.94 -5.14 -19.00
C GLU A 184 1.48 -4.68 -19.22
N TYR A 185 1.12 -4.52 -20.49
CA TYR A 185 -0.19 -4.02 -20.86
C TYR A 185 -1.21 -5.15 -20.81
N ILE A 186 -2.30 -4.95 -20.06
CA ILE A 186 -3.45 -5.86 -20.08
C ILE A 186 -4.15 -5.73 -21.44
N ALA A 187 -3.71 -6.55 -22.40
CA ALA A 187 -4.10 -6.52 -23.82
C ALA A 187 -5.43 -7.21 -24.11
N ASN A 188 -5.95 -7.99 -23.16
CA ASN A 188 -7.28 -8.58 -23.21
C ASN A 188 -8.12 -8.07 -22.03
N PRO A 189 -8.43 -6.76 -21.98
CA PRO A 189 -9.30 -6.21 -20.95
C PRO A 189 -10.74 -6.65 -21.18
N LEU A 190 -11.51 -6.76 -20.10
CA LEU A 190 -12.96 -6.80 -20.21
C LEU A 190 -13.46 -5.47 -20.80
N LEU A 191 -14.44 -5.53 -21.69
CA LEU A 191 -14.97 -4.37 -22.40
C LEU A 191 -16.42 -4.08 -21.98
N LEU A 192 -16.78 -2.81 -21.97
CA LEU A 192 -18.17 -2.35 -21.89
C LEU A 192 -18.55 -1.79 -23.25
N ASP A 193 -19.51 -2.44 -23.92
CA ASP A 193 -20.01 -2.01 -25.23
C ASP A 193 -18.86 -1.83 -26.25
N GLY A 194 -17.87 -2.73 -26.22
CA GLY A 194 -16.68 -2.70 -27.08
C GLY A 194 -15.61 -1.67 -26.69
N LYS A 195 -15.76 -0.97 -25.55
CA LYS A 195 -14.81 0.05 -25.07
C LYS A 195 -14.10 -0.39 -23.81
N LYS A 196 -12.81 -0.06 -23.71
CA LYS A 196 -11.98 -0.32 -22.53
C LYS A 196 -12.46 0.52 -21.34
N PHE A 197 -12.40 -0.04 -20.14
CA PHE A 197 -12.71 0.68 -18.91
C PHE A 197 -11.77 0.31 -17.77
N ASP A 198 -11.73 1.17 -16.75
CA ASP A 198 -11.16 0.82 -15.45
C ASP A 198 -12.10 1.25 -14.32
N ILE A 199 -11.70 0.88 -13.11
CA ILE A 199 -12.45 1.09 -11.88
C ILE A 199 -11.58 1.88 -10.90
N ARG A 200 -12.05 3.07 -10.52
CA ARG A 200 -11.54 3.85 -9.41
C ARG A 200 -12.20 3.39 -8.12
N ILE A 201 -11.44 2.69 -7.30
CA ILE A 201 -11.81 2.27 -5.94
C ILE A 201 -11.31 3.30 -4.93
N TYR A 202 -12.09 3.56 -3.88
CA TYR A 202 -11.69 4.45 -2.79
C TYR A 202 -11.44 3.65 -1.51
N ILE A 203 -10.26 3.85 -0.91
CA ILE A 203 -9.93 3.31 0.41
C ILE A 203 -9.54 4.41 1.38
N LEU A 204 -9.82 4.20 2.66
CA LEU A 204 -9.40 5.06 3.76
C LEU A 204 -8.36 4.31 4.59
N LEU A 205 -7.20 4.92 4.77
CA LEU A 205 -6.24 4.52 5.79
C LEU A 205 -6.41 5.41 7.02
N THR A 206 -6.33 4.86 8.23
CA THR A 206 -6.35 5.64 9.48
C THR A 206 -5.44 5.02 10.53
N GLY A 207 -4.94 5.84 11.47
CA GLY A 207 -3.97 5.40 12.48
C GLY A 207 -2.57 5.24 11.91
N THR A 208 -1.57 4.95 12.75
CA THR A 208 -0.16 4.86 12.31
C THR A 208 0.58 3.66 12.85
N PHE A 209 0.17 3.14 14.01
CA PHE A 209 0.89 2.09 14.72
C PHE A 209 -0.04 0.91 15.02
N GLU A 210 -0.28 0.62 16.29
CA GLU A 210 -1.22 -0.41 16.75
C GLU A 210 -2.66 -0.09 16.36
N ASP A 211 -2.96 1.19 16.08
CA ASP A 211 -4.28 1.65 15.64
C ASP A 211 -4.44 1.73 14.11
N PHE A 212 -3.45 1.26 13.33
CA PHE A 212 -3.53 1.29 11.87
C PHE A 212 -4.68 0.42 11.36
N SER A 213 -5.62 1.04 10.67
CA SER A 213 -6.80 0.41 10.11
C SER A 213 -7.03 0.89 8.67
N ALA A 214 -7.64 0.04 7.86
CA ALA A 214 -7.98 0.36 6.48
C ALA A 214 -9.43 -0.02 6.18
N PHE A 215 -10.09 0.78 5.35
CA PHE A 215 -11.49 0.59 4.95
C PHE A 215 -11.65 0.81 3.46
N ILE A 216 -12.53 0.05 2.81
CA ILE A 216 -12.88 0.18 1.39
C ILE A 216 -14.33 0.69 1.28
N SER A 217 -14.59 1.59 0.33
CA SER A 217 -15.96 1.99 -0.01
C SER A 217 -16.52 1.15 -1.14
N LYS A 218 -17.77 0.68 -0.98
CA LYS A 218 -18.55 0.03 -2.04
C LYS A 218 -18.91 1.00 -3.17
N SER A 219 -18.96 2.31 -2.87
CA SER A 219 -19.17 3.36 -3.86
C SER A 219 -17.87 3.61 -4.63
N SER A 220 -17.86 3.20 -5.90
CA SER A 220 -16.69 3.29 -6.78
C SER A 220 -17.07 3.74 -8.18
N LEU A 221 -16.12 4.33 -8.91
CA LEU A 221 -16.33 4.99 -10.19
C LEU A 221 -15.70 4.18 -11.33
N VAL A 222 -16.51 3.77 -12.30
CA VAL A 222 -16.03 3.19 -13.57
C VAL A 222 -15.78 4.30 -14.57
N ARG A 223 -14.64 4.24 -15.28
CA ARG A 223 -14.28 5.19 -16.34
C ARG A 223 -14.12 4.43 -17.65
N VAL A 224 -14.93 4.78 -18.64
CA VAL A 224 -14.98 4.13 -19.94
C VAL A 224 -14.30 5.03 -20.98
N CYS A 225 -13.42 4.44 -21.78
CA CYS A 225 -12.82 5.07 -22.95
C CYS A 225 -13.88 5.56 -23.94
N THR A 226 -13.54 6.52 -24.80
CA THR A 226 -14.48 7.03 -25.82
C THR A 226 -14.38 6.28 -27.15
N ALA A 227 -13.19 5.76 -27.49
CA ALA A 227 -12.99 4.95 -28.69
C ALA A 227 -13.24 3.45 -28.43
N PHE A 228 -13.65 2.73 -29.48
CA PHE A 228 -13.71 1.27 -29.47
C PHE A 228 -12.32 0.68 -29.26
N TYR A 229 -12.26 -0.42 -28.51
CA TYR A 229 -11.01 -1.09 -28.20
C TYR A 229 -10.59 -2.03 -29.33
N GLU A 230 -9.32 -1.97 -29.68
CA GLU A 230 -8.64 -2.94 -30.52
C GLU A 230 -7.39 -3.45 -29.79
N TYR A 231 -6.94 -4.65 -30.14
CA TYR A 231 -5.69 -5.19 -29.60
C TYR A 231 -4.53 -4.24 -29.93
N PRO A 232 -3.62 -3.96 -28.98
CA PRO A 232 -2.54 -2.99 -29.18
C PRO A 232 -1.62 -3.42 -30.33
N SER A 233 -1.35 -2.49 -31.24
CA SER A 233 -0.47 -2.64 -32.39
C SER A 233 0.23 -1.32 -32.70
N ALA A 234 1.25 -1.36 -33.55
CA ALA A 234 1.95 -0.14 -34.01
C ALA A 234 1.01 0.89 -34.66
N ASN A 235 -0.14 0.46 -35.21
CA ASN A 235 -1.09 1.34 -35.88
C ASN A 235 -2.05 2.06 -34.91
N ASN A 236 -2.29 1.52 -33.72
CA ASN A 236 -3.26 2.06 -32.77
C ASN A 236 -2.67 2.48 -31.42
N SER A 237 -1.41 2.15 -31.13
CA SER A 237 -0.72 2.44 -29.86
C SER A 237 -0.73 3.92 -29.45
N CYS A 238 -0.76 4.84 -30.44
CA CYS A 238 -0.84 6.28 -30.22
C CYS A 238 -2.26 6.78 -29.87
N ASN A 239 -3.30 5.96 -30.06
CA ASN A 239 -4.68 6.33 -29.78
C ASN A 239 -4.99 6.30 -28.28
N SER A 240 -4.73 7.44 -27.63
CA SER A 240 -4.96 7.61 -26.19
C SER A 240 -6.43 7.46 -25.78
N PHE A 241 -7.39 7.78 -26.67
CA PHE A 241 -8.84 7.60 -26.40
C PHE A 241 -9.30 6.14 -26.39
N MET A 242 -8.46 5.23 -26.88
CA MET A 242 -8.69 3.78 -26.88
C MET A 242 -8.01 3.13 -25.69
N HIS A 243 -6.73 3.43 -25.48
CA HIS A 243 -5.90 2.68 -24.54
C HIS A 243 -5.83 3.27 -23.13
N LEU A 244 -6.16 4.56 -22.94
CA LEU A 244 -6.07 5.26 -21.66
C LEU A 244 -7.46 5.68 -21.17
N THR A 245 -7.85 5.20 -20.00
CA THR A 245 -9.17 5.38 -19.37
C THR A 245 -9.31 6.70 -18.61
N ASN A 246 -8.23 7.49 -18.50
CA ASN A 246 -8.22 8.71 -17.71
C ASN A 246 -9.28 9.72 -18.21
N TYR A 247 -10.04 10.27 -17.28
CA TYR A 247 -11.02 11.32 -17.57
C TYR A 247 -10.41 12.55 -18.26
N SER A 248 -9.21 12.96 -17.85
CA SER A 248 -8.47 14.09 -18.43
C SER A 248 -8.22 13.96 -19.92
N ILE A 249 -8.11 12.72 -20.41
CA ILE A 249 -7.90 12.37 -21.81
C ILE A 249 -9.26 12.26 -22.49
N ASN A 250 -10.10 11.30 -22.08
CA ASN A 250 -11.34 10.97 -22.78
C ASN A 250 -12.34 12.12 -22.89
N ARG A 251 -12.35 13.06 -21.92
CA ARG A 251 -13.22 14.25 -22.00
C ARG A 251 -12.89 15.17 -23.18
N LEU A 252 -11.69 15.06 -23.74
CA LEU A 252 -11.24 15.87 -24.89
C LEU A 252 -11.79 15.34 -26.21
N ASN A 253 -12.29 14.10 -26.25
CA ASN A 253 -12.97 13.54 -27.41
C ASN A 253 -14.44 14.01 -27.43
N LEU A 254 -14.65 15.30 -27.73
CA LEU A 254 -15.93 16.00 -27.58
C LEU A 254 -17.08 15.37 -28.37
N SER A 255 -16.80 14.69 -29.49
CA SER A 255 -17.82 14.04 -30.32
C SER A 255 -18.29 12.69 -29.78
N GLN A 256 -17.53 12.07 -28.86
CA GLN A 256 -17.79 10.72 -28.36
C GLN A 256 -17.95 10.66 -26.84
N TYR A 257 -17.54 11.69 -26.11
CA TYR A 257 -17.66 11.74 -24.66
C TYR A 257 -19.11 12.06 -24.24
N HIS A 258 -19.79 11.08 -23.65
CA HIS A 258 -21.15 11.22 -23.18
C HIS A 258 -21.23 11.43 -21.68
N ARG A 259 -22.09 12.39 -21.29
CA ARG A 259 -22.38 12.77 -19.91
C ARG A 259 -23.88 13.07 -19.78
N GLY A 260 -24.65 12.02 -19.51
CA GLY A 260 -26.07 12.08 -19.20
C GLY A 260 -26.35 12.65 -17.81
N LYS A 261 -27.57 13.15 -17.63
CA LYS A 261 -28.09 13.58 -16.32
C LYS A 261 -28.49 12.39 -15.44
N ASP A 262 -28.99 11.33 -16.07
CA ASP A 262 -29.26 10.06 -15.40
C ASP A 262 -27.93 9.36 -15.12
N ILE A 263 -27.68 9.08 -13.84
CA ILE A 263 -26.45 8.43 -13.37
C ILE A 263 -26.35 6.97 -13.83
N TYR A 264 -27.48 6.35 -14.19
CA TYR A 264 -27.56 4.96 -14.64
C TYR A 264 -27.61 4.82 -16.17
N ASP A 265 -27.49 5.94 -16.92
CA ASP A 265 -27.39 5.91 -18.37
C ASP A 265 -26.17 5.08 -18.82
N VAL A 266 -26.45 4.00 -19.54
CA VAL A 266 -25.44 3.07 -20.07
C VAL A 266 -24.55 3.71 -21.12
N ASN A 267 -24.84 4.90 -21.64
CA ASN A 267 -23.95 5.59 -22.56
C ASN A 267 -22.90 6.42 -21.81
N ASN A 268 -23.05 6.65 -20.51
CA ASN A 268 -22.12 7.51 -19.76
C ASN A 268 -20.69 6.95 -19.78
N ASN A 269 -19.71 7.81 -20.04
CA ASN A 269 -18.30 7.46 -19.90
C ASN A 269 -17.84 7.36 -18.44
N LYS A 270 -18.69 7.73 -17.50
CA LYS A 270 -18.50 7.53 -16.07
C LYS A 270 -19.73 6.82 -15.52
N ARG A 271 -19.56 5.69 -14.84
CA ARG A 271 -20.69 4.89 -14.33
C ARG A 271 -20.43 4.46 -12.88
N PRO A 272 -21.47 4.31 -12.05
CA PRO A 272 -21.33 3.65 -10.75
C PRO A 272 -20.89 2.18 -10.92
N LEU A 273 -19.92 1.72 -10.11
CA LEU A 273 -19.43 0.34 -10.18
C LEU A 273 -20.54 -0.70 -10.00
N ASP A 274 -21.46 -0.47 -9.07
CA ASP A 274 -22.55 -1.41 -8.80
C ASP A 274 -23.40 -1.70 -10.05
N SER A 275 -23.75 -0.64 -10.79
CA SER A 275 -24.47 -0.74 -12.06
C SER A 275 -23.71 -1.58 -13.10
N VAL A 276 -22.40 -1.34 -13.22
CA VAL A 276 -21.53 -2.08 -14.13
C VAL A 276 -21.42 -3.55 -13.72
N LEU A 277 -21.22 -3.87 -12.44
CA LEU A 277 -21.15 -5.26 -11.99
C LEU A 277 -22.47 -6.00 -12.20
N ASN A 278 -23.62 -5.36 -11.94
CA ASN A 278 -24.95 -5.95 -12.20
C ASN A 278 -25.16 -6.18 -13.71
N HIS A 279 -24.63 -5.32 -14.57
CA HIS A 279 -24.63 -5.52 -16.01
C HIS A 279 -23.76 -6.74 -16.40
N LEU A 280 -22.55 -6.83 -15.87
CA LEU A 280 -21.62 -7.94 -16.15
C LEU A 280 -22.14 -9.31 -15.66
N GLU A 281 -22.94 -9.35 -14.59
CA GLU A 281 -23.60 -10.58 -14.12
C GLU A 281 -24.51 -11.21 -15.18
N LYS A 282 -25.14 -10.40 -16.03
CA LYS A 282 -25.97 -10.88 -17.15
C LYS A 282 -25.16 -11.64 -18.21
N TYR A 283 -23.84 -11.44 -18.22
CA TYR A 283 -22.89 -12.10 -19.13
C TYR A 283 -22.04 -13.17 -18.44
N GLY A 284 -22.43 -13.60 -17.23
CA GLY A 284 -21.81 -14.73 -16.52
C GLY A 284 -20.65 -14.37 -15.58
N TYR A 285 -20.28 -13.08 -15.47
CA TYR A 285 -19.27 -12.65 -14.51
C TYR A 285 -19.84 -12.58 -13.09
N LYS A 286 -19.19 -13.22 -12.12
CA LYS A 286 -19.66 -13.21 -10.73
C LYS A 286 -19.23 -11.93 -10.02
N LYS A 287 -20.16 -11.00 -9.77
CA LYS A 287 -19.93 -9.74 -9.01
C LYS A 287 -19.19 -9.97 -7.69
N LYS A 288 -19.61 -10.98 -6.92
CA LYS A 288 -18.97 -11.34 -5.64
C LYS A 288 -17.50 -11.73 -5.80
N ASN A 289 -17.14 -12.44 -6.87
CA ASN A 289 -15.75 -12.85 -7.12
C ASN A 289 -14.89 -11.64 -7.49
N ILE A 290 -15.38 -10.76 -8.36
CA ILE A 290 -14.68 -9.53 -8.75
C ILE A 290 -14.46 -8.65 -7.51
N TRP A 291 -15.50 -8.44 -6.69
CA TRP A 291 -15.39 -7.64 -5.47
C TRP A 291 -14.39 -8.25 -4.47
N THR A 292 -14.37 -9.58 -4.33
CA THR A 292 -13.42 -10.28 -3.46
C THR A 292 -11.97 -10.02 -3.89
N GLN A 293 -11.70 -10.09 -5.20
CA GLN A 293 -10.37 -9.78 -5.74
C GLN A 293 -9.99 -8.30 -5.51
N ILE A 294 -10.92 -7.36 -5.71
CA ILE A 294 -10.71 -5.93 -5.44
C ILE A 294 -10.37 -5.68 -3.96
N LYS A 295 -11.06 -6.37 -3.03
CA LYS A 295 -10.74 -6.30 -1.61
C LYS A 295 -9.34 -6.82 -1.32
N GLN A 296 -8.95 -7.95 -1.90
CA GLN A 296 -7.61 -8.51 -1.73
C GLN A 296 -6.51 -7.57 -2.28
N ILE A 297 -6.77 -6.88 -3.40
CA ILE A 297 -5.91 -5.81 -3.91
C ILE A 297 -5.77 -4.70 -2.85
N ALA A 298 -6.89 -4.23 -2.29
CA ALA A 298 -6.88 -3.17 -1.28
C ALA A 298 -6.14 -3.58 0.02
N GLU A 299 -6.26 -4.85 0.44
CA GLU A 299 -5.51 -5.44 1.56
C GLU A 299 -4.01 -5.41 1.30
N ASN A 300 -3.58 -5.85 0.12
CA ASN A 300 -2.17 -5.85 -0.26
C ASN A 300 -1.62 -4.42 -0.35
N VAL A 301 -2.39 -3.46 -0.90
CA VAL A 301 -2.01 -2.04 -0.96
C VAL A 301 -1.83 -1.45 0.44
N ALA A 302 -2.81 -1.61 1.32
CA ALA A 302 -2.75 -1.08 2.68
C ALA A 302 -1.56 -1.67 3.47
N SER A 303 -1.34 -2.98 3.32
CA SER A 303 -0.24 -3.70 3.97
C SER A 303 1.14 -3.29 3.43
N ALA A 304 1.27 -3.10 2.12
CA ALA A 304 2.51 -2.64 1.49
C ALA A 304 2.88 -1.19 1.85
N LEU A 305 1.88 -0.34 2.13
CA LEU A 305 2.10 1.06 2.54
C LEU A 305 2.42 1.23 4.03
N TYR A 306 2.04 0.26 4.88
CA TYR A 306 2.22 0.34 6.33
C TYR A 306 3.66 0.68 6.76
N PRO A 307 4.73 0.05 6.23
CA PRO A 307 6.10 0.35 6.63
C PRO A 307 6.45 1.83 6.47
N HIS A 308 6.09 2.40 5.32
CA HIS A 308 6.33 3.81 5.02
C HIS A 308 5.56 4.72 5.98
N ILE A 309 4.28 4.41 6.23
CA ILE A 309 3.41 5.16 7.15
C ILE A 309 3.97 5.15 8.56
N SER A 310 4.32 3.98 9.08
CA SER A 310 4.83 3.79 10.45
C SER A 310 6.17 4.51 10.65
N ILE A 311 7.07 4.44 9.67
CA ILE A 311 8.39 5.09 9.73
C ILE A 311 8.29 6.62 9.64
N ASN A 312 7.44 7.15 8.75
CA ASN A 312 7.36 8.59 8.52
C ASN A 312 6.45 9.33 9.51
N SER A 313 5.55 8.61 10.18
CA SER A 313 4.75 9.16 11.27
C SER A 313 5.42 9.01 12.64
N GLY A 314 6.54 8.27 12.72
CA GLY A 314 7.29 8.01 13.95
C GLY A 314 7.67 9.27 14.74
N CYS A 315 8.08 10.34 14.09
CA CYS A 315 8.48 11.58 14.77
C CYS A 315 7.31 12.28 15.50
N LEU A 316 6.06 11.94 15.18
CA LEU A 316 4.89 12.55 15.81
C LEU A 316 4.67 12.00 17.22
N SER A 317 5.14 10.79 17.54
CA SER A 317 4.93 10.18 18.85
C SER A 317 5.63 10.92 20.00
N GLY A 318 6.63 11.76 19.70
CA GLY A 318 7.27 12.63 20.68
C GLY A 318 6.52 13.93 20.98
N THR A 319 5.43 14.22 20.27
CA THR A 319 4.64 15.44 20.49
C THR A 319 3.66 15.27 21.65
N ARG A 320 3.31 16.38 22.34
CA ARG A 320 2.40 16.36 23.51
C ARG A 320 1.01 15.82 23.18
N ASN A 321 0.53 16.01 21.95
CA ASN A 321 -0.78 15.54 21.50
C ASN A 321 -0.71 15.09 20.02
N PRO A 322 -0.24 13.87 19.74
CA PRO A 322 -0.11 13.39 18.37
C PRO A 322 -1.49 13.23 17.72
N PRO A 323 -1.70 13.74 16.49
CA PRO A 323 -2.97 13.62 15.81
C PRO A 323 -3.20 12.20 15.33
N LYS A 324 -4.47 11.84 15.18
CA LYS A 324 -4.86 10.68 14.39
C LYS A 324 -4.73 11.01 12.91
N LEU A 325 -3.81 10.33 12.23
CA LEU A 325 -3.68 10.50 10.79
C LEU A 325 -4.72 9.64 10.06
N PHE A 326 -5.20 10.13 8.93
CA PHE A 326 -5.99 9.36 7.99
C PHE A 326 -5.71 9.84 6.57
N GLN A 327 -5.96 9.04 5.55
CA GLN A 327 -5.83 9.50 4.16
C GLN A 327 -6.69 8.65 3.23
N ILE A 328 -7.36 9.32 2.29
CA ILE A 328 -8.13 8.67 1.23
C ILE A 328 -7.19 8.38 0.07
N LEU A 329 -7.15 7.13 -0.39
CA LEU A 329 -6.43 6.71 -1.58
C LEU A 329 -7.42 6.29 -2.67
N GLY A 330 -7.04 6.51 -3.93
CA GLY A 330 -7.75 6.00 -5.10
C GLY A 330 -6.96 4.88 -5.77
N LEU A 331 -7.53 3.68 -5.88
CA LEU A 331 -6.90 2.58 -6.60
C LEU A 331 -7.49 2.48 -7.99
N ASP A 332 -6.64 2.35 -9.00
CA ASP A 332 -7.08 2.10 -10.38
C ASP A 332 -6.97 0.61 -10.65
N VAL A 333 -8.11 -0.03 -10.90
CA VAL A 333 -8.20 -1.47 -11.13
C VAL A 333 -8.81 -1.72 -12.50
N ILE A 334 -8.23 -2.64 -13.27
CA ILE A 334 -8.80 -3.13 -14.51
C ILE A 334 -9.19 -4.60 -14.36
N ILE A 335 -10.21 -5.04 -15.10
CA ILE A 335 -10.64 -6.43 -15.17
C ILE A 335 -10.26 -6.96 -16.54
N ASP A 336 -9.68 -8.16 -16.62
CA ASP A 336 -9.43 -8.84 -17.89
C ASP A 336 -10.64 -9.67 -18.37
N ILE A 337 -10.57 -10.19 -19.59
CA ILE A 337 -11.65 -11.00 -20.17
C ILE A 337 -12.02 -12.23 -19.33
N TYR A 338 -11.12 -12.72 -18.47
CA TYR A 338 -11.33 -13.88 -17.60
C TYR A 338 -11.98 -13.49 -16.26
N GLY A 339 -12.26 -12.20 -16.04
CA GLY A 339 -12.82 -11.69 -14.80
C GLY A 339 -11.79 -11.54 -13.67
N LYS A 340 -10.49 -11.56 -13.99
CA LYS A 340 -9.42 -11.31 -13.02
C LYS A 340 -9.18 -9.81 -12.88
N ALA A 341 -9.06 -9.34 -11.64
CA ALA A 341 -8.80 -7.94 -11.32
C ALA A 341 -7.30 -7.65 -11.18
N TRP A 342 -6.86 -6.51 -11.73
CA TRP A 342 -5.47 -6.08 -11.77
C TRP A 342 -5.34 -4.63 -11.31
N LEU A 343 -4.47 -4.37 -10.35
CA LEU A 343 -4.09 -3.03 -9.90
C LEU A 343 -3.17 -2.36 -10.93
N LEU A 344 -3.54 -1.18 -11.40
CA LEU A 344 -2.77 -0.37 -12.33
C LEU A 344 -1.93 0.70 -11.63
N GLU A 345 -2.51 1.41 -10.66
CA GLU A 345 -1.83 2.44 -9.88
C GLU A 345 -2.56 2.76 -8.56
N VAL A 346 -1.82 3.36 -7.63
CA VAL A 346 -2.34 3.89 -6.36
C VAL A 346 -2.17 5.40 -6.37
N ASN A 347 -3.27 6.12 -6.23
CA ASN A 347 -3.31 7.58 -6.17
C ASN A 347 -3.44 8.04 -4.71
N SER A 348 -2.41 8.67 -4.17
CA SER A 348 -2.41 9.25 -2.81
C SER A 348 -3.24 10.52 -2.66
N ASN A 349 -3.58 11.17 -3.78
CA ASN A 349 -4.46 12.33 -3.82
C ASN A 349 -5.49 12.20 -4.95
N PRO A 350 -6.46 11.27 -4.85
CA PRO A 350 -7.45 11.08 -5.89
C PRO A 350 -8.29 12.35 -6.05
N SER A 351 -8.60 12.73 -7.30
CA SER A 351 -9.44 13.91 -7.54
C SER A 351 -10.82 13.72 -6.92
N LEU A 352 -11.19 14.64 -6.01
CA LEU A 352 -12.50 14.75 -5.39
C LEU A 352 -13.40 15.78 -6.08
N LYS A 353 -12.98 16.32 -7.23
CA LYS A 353 -13.78 17.28 -8.00
C LYS A 353 -15.08 16.60 -8.47
N THR A 354 -16.22 17.23 -8.20
CA THR A 354 -17.56 16.80 -8.64
C THR A 354 -18.16 17.74 -9.68
N THR A 355 -17.34 18.61 -10.26
CA THR A 355 -17.77 19.60 -11.25
C THR A 355 -16.92 19.52 -12.52
N TYR A 356 -17.47 20.03 -13.61
CA TYR A 356 -16.79 20.17 -14.89
C TYR A 356 -17.09 21.54 -15.51
N CYS A 357 -16.23 21.97 -16.44
CA CYS A 357 -16.45 23.19 -17.20
C CYS A 357 -17.14 22.83 -18.52
N ASP A 358 -18.19 23.56 -18.84
CA ASP A 358 -18.95 23.51 -20.08
C ASP A 358 -18.93 24.91 -20.70
N GLY A 359 -17.94 25.14 -21.56
CA GLY A 359 -17.51 26.50 -21.93
C GLY A 359 -17.10 27.29 -20.68
N ASN A 360 -17.74 28.44 -20.47
CA ASN A 360 -17.50 29.32 -19.32
C ASN A 360 -18.35 28.97 -18.08
N ILE A 361 -19.21 27.94 -18.16
CA ILE A 361 -20.12 27.57 -17.08
C ILE A 361 -19.56 26.37 -16.33
N THR A 362 -19.50 26.45 -14.99
CA THR A 362 -19.19 25.29 -14.14
C THR A 362 -20.49 24.56 -13.80
N ARG A 363 -20.53 23.25 -14.06
CA ARG A 363 -21.69 22.38 -13.80
C ARG A 363 -21.30 21.22 -12.89
N ASP A 364 -22.26 20.73 -12.10
CA ASP A 364 -22.09 19.50 -11.33
C ASP A 364 -22.11 18.29 -12.26
N ASP A 365 -21.23 17.32 -11.98
CA ASP A 365 -21.26 16.00 -12.59
C ASP A 365 -22.09 15.06 -11.69
N PRO A 366 -23.28 14.61 -12.15
CA PRO A 366 -24.18 13.80 -11.34
C PRO A 366 -23.56 12.48 -10.88
N VAL A 367 -22.77 11.83 -11.73
CA VAL A 367 -22.14 10.55 -11.43
C VAL A 367 -21.04 10.74 -10.39
N ASP A 368 -20.13 11.70 -10.60
CA ASP A 368 -19.08 12.03 -9.62
C ASP A 368 -19.68 12.41 -8.27
N LEU A 369 -20.74 13.23 -8.24
CA LEU A 369 -21.39 13.64 -6.99
C LEU A 369 -22.03 12.45 -6.27
N SER A 370 -22.75 11.59 -6.99
CA SER A 370 -23.41 10.40 -6.44
C SER A 370 -22.43 9.41 -5.79
N ILE A 371 -21.17 9.40 -6.23
CA ILE A 371 -20.13 8.49 -5.73
C ILE A 371 -19.27 9.17 -4.66
N LYS A 372 -18.71 10.34 -4.96
CA LYS A 372 -17.68 10.98 -4.11
C LYS A 372 -18.26 11.55 -2.82
N LEU A 373 -19.50 12.06 -2.85
CA LEU A 373 -20.15 12.59 -1.65
C LEU A 373 -20.32 11.50 -0.57
N PRO A 374 -20.97 10.34 -0.83
CA PRO A 374 -21.08 9.30 0.18
C PRO A 374 -19.70 8.76 0.61
N VAL A 375 -18.75 8.56 -0.32
CA VAL A 375 -17.38 8.13 0.02
C VAL A 375 -16.75 9.05 1.08
N VAL A 376 -16.71 10.37 0.82
CA VAL A 376 -16.06 11.32 1.74
C VAL A 376 -16.85 11.47 3.04
N ARG A 377 -18.18 11.53 2.97
CA ARG A 377 -19.06 11.59 4.14
C ARG A 377 -18.87 10.39 5.07
N ASP A 378 -18.83 9.19 4.50
CA ASP A 378 -18.77 7.94 5.25
C ASP A 378 -17.37 7.75 5.85
N PHE A 379 -16.31 8.09 5.10
CA PHE A 379 -14.94 8.11 5.64
C PHE A 379 -14.74 9.15 6.75
N LEU A 380 -15.31 10.35 6.63
CA LEU A 380 -15.31 11.33 7.72
C LEU A 380 -16.04 10.76 8.96
N THR A 381 -17.14 10.06 8.77
CA THR A 381 -17.88 9.40 9.86
C THR A 381 -17.02 8.36 10.58
N ILE A 382 -16.26 7.53 9.85
CA ILE A 382 -15.30 6.58 10.43
C ILE A 382 -14.23 7.31 11.26
N VAL A 383 -13.65 8.39 10.72
CA VAL A 383 -12.64 9.19 11.44
C VAL A 383 -13.21 9.74 12.76
N ASN A 384 -14.41 10.31 12.72
CA ASN A 384 -15.08 10.87 13.91
C ASN A 384 -15.45 9.80 14.95
N ASN A 385 -15.89 8.62 14.48
CA ASN A 385 -16.14 7.48 15.36
C ASN A 385 -14.85 7.08 16.08
N SER A 386 -13.72 7.01 15.38
CA SER A 386 -12.46 6.64 16.02
C SER A 386 -11.90 7.75 16.94
N LEU A 387 -12.17 9.04 16.69
CA LEU A 387 -11.90 10.12 17.65
C LEU A 387 -12.75 10.00 18.93
N SER A 388 -13.90 9.33 18.83
CA SER A 388 -14.81 9.05 19.93
C SER A 388 -14.57 7.67 20.58
N ASN A 389 -13.58 6.91 20.13
CA ASN A 389 -13.36 5.50 20.49
C ASN A 389 -14.60 4.62 20.28
N VAL A 390 -15.29 4.81 19.16
CA VAL A 390 -16.46 4.02 18.76
C VAL A 390 -16.10 3.19 17.53
N ASP A 391 -16.27 1.87 17.61
CA ASP A 391 -15.97 0.93 16.53
C ASP A 391 -17.19 0.69 15.63
N ALA A 392 -17.71 1.77 15.04
CA ALA A 392 -18.82 1.71 14.09
C ALA A 392 -18.37 2.15 12.69
N ILE A 393 -18.80 1.44 11.67
CA ILE A 393 -18.55 1.79 10.26
C ILE A 393 -19.87 1.91 9.48
N PRO A 394 -19.97 2.81 8.49
CA PRO A 394 -21.12 2.88 7.58
C PRO A 394 -21.29 1.58 6.77
N GLU A 395 -22.53 1.20 6.44
CA GLU A 395 -22.85 -0.03 5.66
C GLU A 395 -22.26 -0.04 4.24
N SER A 396 -22.02 1.15 3.69
CA SER A 396 -21.35 1.41 2.41
C SER A 396 -19.82 1.17 2.47
N CYS A 397 -19.27 0.87 3.64
CA CYS A 397 -17.86 0.59 3.86
C CYS A 397 -17.64 -0.82 4.40
N GLU A 398 -16.47 -1.38 4.10
CA GLU A 398 -16.01 -2.65 4.66
C GLU A 398 -14.61 -2.46 5.26
N VAL A 399 -14.30 -3.20 6.32
CA VAL A 399 -12.94 -3.25 6.89
C VAL A 399 -12.04 -4.05 5.94
N ILE A 400 -10.84 -3.55 5.72
CA ILE A 400 -9.78 -4.22 4.98
C ILE A 400 -8.85 -4.91 5.99
N LYS A 401 -8.58 -6.20 5.79
CA LYS A 401 -7.58 -6.91 6.61
C LYS A 401 -6.18 -6.42 6.25
N VAL A 402 -5.52 -5.75 7.18
CA VAL A 402 -4.10 -5.38 7.04
C VAL A 402 -3.26 -6.50 7.65
N THR A 403 -2.36 -7.09 6.85
CA THR A 403 -1.45 -8.15 7.31
C THR A 403 -0.02 -7.70 7.05
N ILE A 404 0.73 -7.46 8.13
CA ILE A 404 2.13 -7.06 8.03
C ILE A 404 2.96 -8.30 8.31
N PRO A 405 3.73 -8.82 7.34
CA PRO A 405 4.63 -9.95 7.59
C PRO A 405 5.58 -9.64 8.73
N THR A 406 5.84 -10.61 9.61
CA THR A 406 6.65 -10.43 10.82
C THR A 406 8.03 -9.85 10.50
N GLN A 407 8.65 -10.28 9.41
CA GLN A 407 9.94 -9.78 8.94
C GLN A 407 9.87 -8.28 8.64
N VAL A 408 8.86 -7.86 7.87
CA VAL A 408 8.59 -6.44 7.55
C VAL A 408 8.33 -5.64 8.83
N HIS A 409 7.55 -6.18 9.77
CA HIS A 409 7.29 -5.53 11.05
C HIS A 409 8.57 -5.30 11.85
N ILE A 410 9.43 -6.32 11.98
CA ILE A 410 10.72 -6.22 12.67
C ILE A 410 11.58 -5.14 12.01
N PHE A 411 11.67 -5.10 10.68
CA PHE A 411 12.42 -4.06 9.99
C PHE A 411 11.92 -2.66 10.27
N VAL A 412 10.60 -2.47 10.28
CA VAL A 412 9.98 -1.20 10.61
C VAL A 412 10.36 -0.78 12.03
N GLN A 413 10.31 -1.69 13.01
CA GLN A 413 10.69 -1.36 14.39
C GLN A 413 12.17 -1.05 14.53
N LEU A 414 13.05 -1.85 13.92
CA LEU A 414 14.49 -1.60 13.91
C LEU A 414 14.82 -0.25 13.27
N TYR A 415 14.17 0.09 12.16
CA TYR A 415 14.34 1.38 11.50
C TYR A 415 13.84 2.54 12.37
N LYS A 416 12.69 2.39 13.03
CA LYS A 416 12.15 3.42 13.93
C LYS A 416 13.10 3.73 15.08
N LEU A 417 13.68 2.70 15.71
CA LEU A 417 14.67 2.85 16.77
C LEU A 417 15.88 3.70 16.34
N THR A 418 16.19 3.73 15.04
CA THR A 418 17.35 4.46 14.52
C THR A 418 17.01 5.81 13.93
N LYS A 419 15.84 5.96 13.31
CA LYS A 419 15.31 7.25 12.86
C LYS A 419 15.00 8.18 14.03
N LEU A 420 14.40 7.65 15.10
CA LEU A 420 14.11 8.42 16.33
C LEU A 420 15.38 8.79 17.10
N GLY A 421 16.52 8.18 16.76
CA GLY A 421 17.74 8.32 17.54
C GLY A 421 18.84 9.20 16.94
N THR A 422 18.95 9.44 15.62
CA THR A 422 20.12 10.19 15.08
C THR A 422 20.18 10.51 13.58
N TRP A 423 19.35 9.93 12.70
CA TRP A 423 19.59 10.04 11.25
C TRP A 423 18.73 11.11 10.57
N THR A 424 19.32 12.31 10.41
CA THR A 424 18.73 13.41 9.64
C THR A 424 19.14 13.40 8.17
N SER A 425 20.06 12.52 7.75
CA SER A 425 20.59 12.47 6.38
C SER A 425 19.89 11.41 5.50
N CYS A 426 19.89 11.62 4.18
CA CYS A 426 19.34 10.66 3.19
C CYS A 426 20.26 9.46 2.91
N ARG A 427 21.43 9.39 3.56
CA ARG A 427 22.48 8.39 3.31
C ARG A 427 23.10 7.92 4.62
N ILE A 428 23.13 6.61 4.82
CA ILE A 428 23.71 6.00 6.00
C ILE A 428 25.19 5.77 5.77
N THR A 429 26.04 6.37 6.60
CA THR A 429 27.47 6.16 6.61
C THR A 429 27.86 4.83 7.27
N ARG A 430 29.09 4.37 7.05
CA ARG A 430 29.62 3.14 7.69
C ARG A 430 29.56 3.23 9.21
N THR A 431 29.86 4.40 9.77
CA THR A 431 29.85 4.65 11.21
C THR A 431 28.43 4.56 11.77
N GLU A 432 27.48 5.17 11.08
CA GLU A 432 26.06 5.09 11.42
C GLU A 432 25.54 3.66 11.34
N TRP A 433 25.88 2.91 10.28
CA TRP A 433 25.53 1.50 10.13
C TRP A 433 26.03 0.62 11.28
N LEU A 434 27.30 0.78 11.68
CA LEU A 434 27.84 0.03 12.81
C LEU A 434 27.16 0.42 14.13
N ALA A 435 26.84 1.71 14.32
CA ALA A 435 26.09 2.18 15.48
C ALA A 435 24.64 1.65 15.48
N PHE A 436 24.01 1.55 14.31
CA PHE A 436 22.71 0.90 14.11
C PHE A 436 22.79 -0.57 14.55
N CYS A 437 23.72 -1.34 13.99
CA CYS A 437 23.83 -2.77 14.27
C CYS A 437 24.10 -3.08 15.74
N ARG A 438 24.84 -2.23 16.45
CA ARG A 438 25.06 -2.38 17.90
C ARG A 438 23.78 -2.11 18.69
N ARG A 439 23.07 -1.01 18.38
CA ARG A 439 21.82 -0.62 19.04
C ARG A 439 20.73 -1.68 18.87
N THR A 440 20.64 -2.26 17.68
CA THR A 440 19.65 -3.27 17.33
C THR A 440 20.08 -4.70 17.68
N LYS A 441 21.24 -4.88 18.32
CA LYS A 441 21.86 -6.19 18.63
C LYS A 441 22.13 -7.08 17.41
N LEU A 442 22.05 -6.54 16.18
CA LEU A 442 22.44 -7.26 14.97
C LEU A 442 23.91 -7.66 14.95
N VAL A 443 24.78 -6.91 15.63
CA VAL A 443 26.19 -7.33 15.82
C VAL A 443 26.26 -8.65 16.56
N GLU A 444 25.44 -8.84 17.60
CA GLU A 444 25.42 -10.07 18.36
C GLU A 444 24.80 -11.21 17.54
N LEU A 445 23.72 -10.95 16.80
CA LEU A 445 23.13 -11.93 15.87
C LEU A 445 24.11 -12.37 14.78
N ALA A 446 24.87 -11.44 14.20
CA ALA A 446 25.90 -11.75 13.21
C ALA A 446 27.03 -12.61 13.79
N LYS A 447 27.35 -12.47 15.10
CA LYS A 447 28.28 -13.39 15.78
C LYS A 447 27.68 -14.78 15.92
N VAL A 448 26.40 -14.88 16.30
CA VAL A 448 25.73 -16.18 16.39
C VAL A 448 25.71 -16.86 15.02
N TYR A 449 25.44 -16.12 13.94
CA TYR A 449 25.55 -16.65 12.58
C TYR A 449 26.98 -17.08 12.21
N ALA A 450 27.99 -16.28 12.58
CA ALA A 450 29.40 -16.66 12.37
C ALA A 450 29.77 -17.96 13.12
N LEU A 451 29.31 -18.11 14.36
CA LEU A 451 29.47 -19.32 15.19
C LEU A 451 28.79 -20.55 14.59
N LEU A 452 27.59 -20.39 14.00
CA LEU A 452 26.92 -21.49 13.31
C LEU A 452 27.68 -21.95 12.06
N ARG A 453 28.31 -21.01 11.36
CA ARG A 453 29.06 -21.27 10.13
C ARG A 453 30.42 -21.93 10.37
N SER A 454 31.02 -21.76 11.55
CA SER A 454 32.33 -22.35 11.89
C SER A 454 32.28 -23.86 12.20
N HIS A 455 31.09 -24.49 12.20
CA HIS A 455 30.84 -25.94 12.33
C HIS A 455 31.45 -26.67 13.54
N ASN A 456 32.19 -25.98 14.41
CA ASN A 456 32.61 -26.45 15.72
C ASN A 456 32.33 -25.33 16.71
N VAL A 457 31.77 -25.68 17.86
CA VAL A 457 31.65 -24.81 19.04
C VAL A 457 32.92 -25.02 19.87
N PRO A 458 33.87 -24.08 19.94
CA PRO A 458 35.15 -24.30 20.60
C PRO A 458 35.24 -23.59 21.96
N GLN A 459 36.04 -24.19 22.85
CA GLN A 459 36.35 -23.68 24.17
C GLN A 459 37.56 -22.73 24.10
N GLY A 460 37.39 -21.48 24.53
CA GLY A 460 38.47 -20.52 24.78
C GLY A 460 38.70 -19.45 23.70
N ASP A 461 39.02 -18.23 24.15
CA ASP A 461 39.38 -16.95 23.49
C ASP A 461 38.89 -16.58 22.06
N GLU A 462 37.89 -17.28 21.53
CA GLU A 462 37.31 -17.08 20.20
C GLU A 462 36.28 -15.94 20.11
N ASN A 463 35.96 -15.30 21.24
CA ASN A 463 35.06 -14.14 21.25
C ASN A 463 35.59 -13.03 20.32
N HIS A 464 36.91 -12.85 20.20
CA HIS A 464 37.47 -11.85 19.30
C HIS A 464 37.32 -12.23 17.81
N GLU A 465 37.53 -13.49 17.44
CA GLU A 465 37.50 -13.93 16.03
C GLU A 465 36.07 -14.02 15.48
N THR A 466 35.11 -14.44 16.31
CA THR A 466 33.68 -14.38 16.01
C THR A 466 33.15 -12.95 15.98
N ASN A 467 33.64 -12.07 16.86
CA ASN A 467 33.39 -10.63 16.79
C ASN A 467 33.88 -10.04 15.45
N VAL A 468 35.09 -10.40 15.02
CA VAL A 468 35.66 -9.94 13.74
C VAL A 468 34.83 -10.47 12.58
N THR A 469 34.44 -11.75 12.59
CA THR A 469 33.69 -12.40 11.51
C THR A 469 32.26 -11.85 11.39
N GLY A 470 31.52 -11.74 12.49
CA GLY A 470 30.17 -11.15 12.50
C GLY A 470 30.19 -9.68 12.04
N LYS A 471 31.17 -8.91 12.51
CA LYS A 471 31.38 -7.52 12.06
C LYS A 471 31.78 -7.45 10.59
N ARG A 472 32.57 -8.40 10.09
CA ARG A 472 32.97 -8.51 8.69
C ARG A 472 31.77 -8.77 7.79
N ILE A 473 30.90 -9.71 8.15
CA ILE A 473 29.65 -10.00 7.42
C ILE A 473 28.78 -8.75 7.29
N LEU A 474 28.57 -8.01 8.39
CA LEU A 474 27.82 -6.75 8.38
C LEU A 474 28.50 -5.67 7.53
N LEU A 475 29.83 -5.64 7.49
CA LEU A 475 30.61 -4.68 6.71
C LEU A 475 30.68 -5.04 5.23
N ASP A 476 30.72 -6.32 4.89
CA ASP A 476 30.74 -6.83 3.52
C ASP A 476 29.40 -6.53 2.85
N LEU A 477 28.28 -6.83 3.54
CA LEU A 477 26.95 -6.41 3.11
C LEU A 477 26.86 -4.90 2.92
N PHE A 478 27.38 -4.11 3.86
CA PHE A 478 27.40 -2.65 3.71
C PHE A 478 28.28 -2.17 2.53
N SER A 479 29.36 -2.89 2.24
CA SER A 479 30.31 -2.54 1.18
C SER A 479 29.81 -2.94 -0.22
N GLU A 480 29.03 -4.02 -0.32
CA GLU A 480 28.43 -4.48 -1.58
C GLU A 480 27.57 -3.40 -2.24
N TYR A 481 26.72 -2.72 -1.46
CA TYR A 481 25.81 -1.68 -1.95
C TYR A 481 26.46 -0.29 -2.16
N ARG A 482 27.72 -0.11 -1.75
CA ARG A 482 28.46 1.17 -1.85
C ARG A 482 29.01 1.42 -3.26
N ARG A 483 29.15 0.39 -4.10
CA ARG A 483 29.97 0.44 -5.33
C ARG A 483 29.45 1.34 -6.44
N GLU A 484 28.16 1.63 -6.52
CA GLU A 484 27.62 2.15 -7.79
C GLU A 484 27.90 3.63 -8.12
N ASN A 485 28.35 4.51 -7.20
CA ASN A 485 28.47 5.94 -7.54
C ASN A 485 29.56 6.73 -6.77
N GLY A 486 30.53 6.09 -6.12
CA GLY A 486 31.66 6.79 -5.47
C GLY A 486 31.34 7.67 -4.25
N VAL A 487 30.06 7.96 -3.97
CA VAL A 487 29.64 8.79 -2.83
C VAL A 487 29.57 7.94 -1.54
N PRO A 488 30.07 8.42 -0.38
CA PRO A 488 29.99 7.69 0.88
C PRO A 488 28.54 7.50 1.35
N GLY A 489 28.10 6.24 1.49
CA GLY A 489 26.86 5.88 2.20
C GLY A 489 25.77 5.22 1.35
N VAL A 490 24.78 4.66 2.04
CA VAL A 490 23.70 3.83 1.46
C VAL A 490 22.35 4.56 1.60
N CYS A 491 21.58 4.69 0.52
CA CYS A 491 20.25 5.31 0.56
C CYS A 491 19.21 4.40 1.22
N PHE A 492 18.07 4.94 1.64
CA PHE A 492 17.02 4.19 2.36
C PHE A 492 16.56 2.91 1.65
N LEU A 493 16.39 2.93 0.32
CA LEU A 493 15.98 1.75 -0.45
C LEU A 493 17.04 0.63 -0.35
N ARG A 494 18.32 0.98 -0.54
CA ARG A 494 19.43 0.02 -0.40
C ARG A 494 19.65 -0.43 1.03
N PHE A 495 19.34 0.41 2.02
CA PHE A 495 19.35 0.03 3.42
C PHE A 495 18.27 -1.01 3.74
N SER A 496 17.06 -0.83 3.19
CA SER A 496 16.00 -1.83 3.29
C SER A 496 16.44 -3.17 2.69
N GLN A 497 17.12 -3.14 1.54
CA GLN A 497 17.69 -4.34 0.91
C GLN A 497 18.78 -4.99 1.77
N MET A 498 19.66 -4.20 2.40
CA MET A 498 20.65 -4.73 3.33
C MET A 498 20.02 -5.42 4.54
N LEU A 499 18.98 -4.80 5.11
CA LEU A 499 18.25 -5.36 6.24
C LEU A 499 17.54 -6.65 5.82
N GLU A 500 16.91 -6.66 4.65
CA GLU A 500 16.34 -7.84 4.01
C GLU A 500 17.35 -8.98 3.84
N SER A 501 18.51 -8.71 3.24
CA SER A 501 19.58 -9.71 3.10
C SER A 501 20.02 -10.26 4.46
N LEU A 502 20.04 -9.42 5.50
CA LEU A 502 20.33 -9.89 6.85
C LEU A 502 19.23 -10.80 7.40
N ALA A 503 17.95 -10.40 7.32
CA ALA A 503 16.90 -11.28 7.83
C ALA A 503 16.80 -12.57 7.04
N LEU A 504 17.10 -12.59 5.74
CA LEU A 504 17.15 -13.82 4.96
C LEU A 504 18.28 -14.73 5.46
N ILE A 505 19.50 -14.20 5.58
CA ILE A 505 20.65 -14.94 6.12
C ILE A 505 20.29 -15.56 7.47
N PHE A 506 19.65 -14.78 8.34
CA PHE A 506 19.29 -15.28 9.64
C PHE A 506 18.11 -16.25 9.59
N TYR A 507 17.07 -15.96 8.83
CA TYR A 507 15.93 -16.87 8.67
C TYR A 507 16.37 -18.25 8.16
N GLU A 508 17.15 -18.32 7.08
CA GLU A 508 17.62 -19.59 6.51
C GLU A 508 18.48 -20.42 7.48
N ASN A 509 19.28 -19.75 8.32
CA ASN A 509 20.25 -20.42 9.19
C ASN A 509 19.73 -20.66 10.61
N PHE A 510 18.71 -19.92 11.05
CA PHE A 510 18.11 -20.07 12.39
C PHE A 510 16.76 -20.77 12.38
N ALA A 511 16.00 -20.77 11.28
CA ALA A 511 14.70 -21.45 11.20
C ALA A 511 14.79 -22.97 11.41
N LEU A 512 15.97 -23.56 11.21
CA LEU A 512 16.19 -25.01 11.35
C LEU A 512 16.71 -25.42 12.74
N LEU A 513 16.89 -24.49 13.66
CA LEU A 513 17.42 -24.77 14.99
C LEU A 513 16.32 -25.16 15.97
N ARG A 514 16.57 -26.18 16.78
CA ARG A 514 15.66 -26.55 17.88
C ARG A 514 15.68 -25.45 18.95
N PRO A 515 14.56 -25.18 19.65
CA PRO A 515 14.52 -24.19 20.73
C PRO A 515 15.62 -24.36 21.80
N SER A 516 15.95 -25.60 22.17
CA SER A 516 17.04 -25.89 23.11
C SER A 516 18.44 -25.60 22.57
N ALA A 517 18.63 -25.64 21.24
CA ALA A 517 19.87 -25.19 20.61
C ALA A 517 19.95 -23.66 20.61
N VAL A 518 18.82 -22.98 20.38
CA VAL A 518 18.72 -21.51 20.48
C VAL A 518 19.05 -21.04 21.89
N GLU A 519 18.47 -21.64 22.94
CA GLU A 519 18.73 -21.28 24.33
C GLU A 519 20.21 -21.44 24.72
N ARG A 520 20.86 -22.53 24.30
CA ARG A 520 22.30 -22.73 24.52
C ARG A 520 23.15 -21.68 23.82
N LEU A 521 22.83 -21.36 22.55
CA LEU A 521 23.54 -20.33 21.78
C LEU A 521 23.34 -18.92 22.40
N CYS A 522 22.16 -18.63 22.91
CA CYS A 522 21.86 -17.42 23.67
C CYS A 522 22.72 -17.32 24.94
N GLY A 523 22.85 -18.42 25.69
CA GLY A 523 23.70 -18.48 26.87
C GLY A 523 25.18 -18.21 26.58
N LEU A 524 25.68 -18.68 25.43
CA LEU A 524 27.07 -18.47 25.02
C LEU A 524 27.36 -17.04 24.54
N THR A 525 26.37 -16.35 23.97
CA THR A 525 26.57 -15.08 23.27
C THR A 525 25.93 -13.87 23.96
N GLY A 526 25.13 -14.09 25.00
CA GLY A 526 24.37 -13.04 25.69
C GLY A 526 23.23 -12.46 24.85
N VAL A 527 22.88 -13.09 23.72
CA VAL A 527 21.74 -12.70 22.89
C VAL A 527 20.44 -13.18 23.55
N PRO A 528 19.41 -12.32 23.73
CA PRO A 528 18.15 -12.74 24.33
C PRO A 528 17.48 -13.86 23.51
N SER A 529 17.05 -14.93 24.20
CA SER A 529 16.34 -16.07 23.59
C SER A 529 15.11 -15.64 22.82
N GLN A 530 14.35 -14.66 23.33
CA GLN A 530 13.18 -14.10 22.65
C GLN A 530 13.51 -13.54 21.25
N LEU A 531 14.68 -12.94 21.06
CA LEU A 531 15.08 -12.33 19.79
C LEU A 531 15.37 -13.38 18.72
N LEU A 532 16.01 -14.48 19.12
CA LEU A 532 16.35 -15.61 18.23
C LEU A 532 15.17 -16.56 18.02
N LEU A 533 14.33 -16.77 19.05
CA LEU A 533 13.10 -17.56 18.96
C LEU A 533 12.07 -16.91 18.02
N ASN A 534 12.00 -15.58 17.96
CA ASN A 534 11.15 -14.89 16.97
C ASN A 534 11.57 -15.15 15.52
N TRP A 535 12.81 -15.63 15.27
CA TRP A 535 13.34 -15.98 13.95
C TRP A 535 13.40 -17.49 13.71
N SER A 536 13.36 -18.27 14.78
CA SER A 536 13.17 -19.72 14.78
C SER A 536 11.67 -20.01 14.88
N VAL A 537 10.95 -19.98 13.75
CA VAL A 537 9.53 -20.38 13.77
C VAL A 537 9.42 -21.83 14.23
N ASN A 538 8.48 -22.09 15.15
CA ASN A 538 8.24 -23.38 15.78
C ASN A 538 7.92 -24.50 14.77
N GLN A 539 8.89 -25.42 14.60
CA GLN A 539 8.75 -26.87 14.35
C GLN A 539 8.13 -27.33 12.99
N PRO A 540 8.47 -28.55 12.54
CA PRO A 540 8.90 -28.82 11.18
C PRO A 540 8.13 -29.99 10.59
N ASP A 541 7.09 -29.73 9.83
CA ASP A 541 6.53 -30.74 8.93
C ASP A 541 6.35 -30.08 7.57
N ILE A 542 6.99 -30.67 6.54
CA ILE A 542 6.62 -30.67 5.10
C ILE A 542 7.73 -30.31 4.08
N LEU A 543 8.92 -29.80 4.44
CA LEU A 543 9.98 -29.67 3.41
C LEU A 543 11.32 -30.28 3.86
N ASP A 544 11.73 -31.32 3.14
CA ASP A 544 13.05 -31.93 3.33
C ASP A 544 14.16 -30.90 3.03
N LYS A 545 15.35 -31.13 3.59
CA LYS A 545 16.53 -30.26 3.37
C LYS A 545 16.88 -30.05 1.88
N LYS A 546 16.39 -30.92 0.99
CA LYS A 546 16.64 -30.89 -0.45
C LYS A 546 15.69 -29.90 -1.14
N GLY A 547 14.43 -29.82 -0.70
CA GLY A 547 13.44 -28.84 -1.14
C GLY A 547 13.83 -27.41 -0.77
N ILE A 548 14.31 -27.20 0.45
CA ILE A 548 14.82 -25.90 0.91
C ILE A 548 16.03 -25.46 0.08
N LYS A 549 17.01 -26.35 -0.14
CA LYS A 549 18.20 -26.05 -0.94
C LYS A 549 17.89 -25.79 -2.42
N GLN A 550 16.93 -26.51 -3.00
CA GLN A 550 16.49 -26.30 -4.39
C GLN A 550 15.68 -25.02 -4.56
N ALA A 551 14.84 -24.67 -3.59
CA ALA A 551 14.13 -23.39 -3.55
C ALA A 551 15.13 -22.22 -3.47
N THR A 552 16.09 -22.27 -2.55
CA THR A 552 17.14 -21.24 -2.40
C THR A 552 18.02 -21.12 -3.64
N GLN A 553 18.42 -22.22 -4.28
CA GLN A 553 19.26 -22.18 -5.50
C GLN A 553 18.50 -21.65 -6.73
N ARG A 554 17.19 -21.93 -6.85
CA ARG A 554 16.32 -21.39 -7.92
C ARG A 554 16.04 -19.90 -7.72
N LEU A 555 15.77 -19.49 -6.47
CA LEU A 555 15.70 -18.08 -6.07
C LEU A 555 16.99 -17.33 -6.48
N PHE A 556 18.16 -17.90 -6.17
CA PHE A 556 19.46 -17.26 -6.41
C PHE A 556 19.81 -17.11 -7.90
N TYR A 557 19.47 -18.11 -8.72
CA TYR A 557 19.67 -18.03 -10.17
C TYR A 557 18.78 -16.94 -10.80
N HIS A 558 17.55 -16.75 -10.28
CA HIS A 558 16.64 -15.70 -10.74
C HIS A 558 17.01 -14.30 -10.23
N PHE A 559 17.48 -14.15 -8.99
CA PHE A 559 17.97 -12.86 -8.46
C PHE A 559 19.16 -12.31 -9.25
N LYS A 560 20.05 -13.19 -9.74
CA LYS A 560 21.19 -12.78 -10.58
C LYS A 560 20.78 -12.30 -11.97
N GLN A 561 19.62 -12.71 -12.47
CA GLN A 561 19.09 -12.35 -13.79
C GLN A 561 18.14 -11.14 -13.79
N GLN A 562 17.69 -10.66 -12.62
CA GLN A 562 16.86 -9.45 -12.50
C GLN A 562 17.61 -8.20 -11.99
N PHE A 563 18.93 -8.31 -11.77
CA PHE A 563 19.79 -7.22 -11.31
C PHE A 563 21.06 -6.99 -12.17
N LEU A 564 21.20 -7.70 -13.29
CA LEU A 564 21.97 -7.30 -14.48
C LEU A 564 20.98 -6.97 -15.59
#